data_AF-A0AAJ6GRS4-F1
#
_entry.id   AF-A0AAJ6GRS4-F1
#
_cell.length_a   1.000
_cell.length_b   1.000
_cell.length_c   1.000
_cell.angle_alpha   90.00
_cell.angle_beta   90.00
_cell.angle_gamma   90.00
#
_symmetry.space_group_name_H-M   'P 1'
#
loop_
_entity.id
_entity.type
_entity.pdbx_description
1 polymer ?
#
loop_
_entity_poly.entity_id
_entity_poly.type
_entity_poly.pdbx_seq_one_letter_code
_entity_poly.pdbx_strand_id
1 'polypeptide(L)'
;MTPHASPQIVTLNPASDAGALRAVRLACVTDTAGATSGAEWDALDPLSLHLAARTEDGQLIGSVRLTADRRLDRLGVLPDWRRRGLADQLLAAAVDTARQHGWPSLHASPSPNAEAVFARQGFLPDTALVPLPERIGQTHAAPGGGVHRRLDGPMAVETLTAALAATTGLLCAARRQVLIYTRALDPTLFDNAAVLDALRRFATARHDKRVHVLVQDPASANAGSSAMLRLAQRLPSVFRFRAVSDPVDASFASVYVVGDDAYYFRPTGHRFDDGETWLSGAARSRQLEREFAQIWERSALWNEPRALGI
;
A
#
# COMPACT_ATOMS: atom_id res chain seq x y z
N MET A 1 -3.32 0.89 32.90
CA MET A 1 -3.25 1.36 31.50
C MET A 1 -4.68 1.51 31.02
N THR A 2 -5.21 2.72 31.09
CA THR A 2 -6.57 3.04 30.63
C THR A 2 -6.68 2.68 29.15
N PRO A 3 -7.77 2.01 28.74
CA PRO A 3 -8.00 1.73 27.33
C PRO A 3 -8.23 3.08 26.65
N HIS A 4 -7.25 3.59 25.91
CA HIS A 4 -7.52 4.71 25.03
C HIS A 4 -8.50 4.21 23.97
N ALA A 5 -9.74 4.69 24.07
CA ALA A 5 -10.79 4.44 23.11
C ALA A 5 -10.34 4.83 21.70
N SER A 6 -10.98 4.21 20.70
CA SER A 6 -10.58 4.39 19.31
C SER A 6 -10.87 5.83 18.87
N PRO A 7 -9.89 6.55 18.33
CA PRO A 7 -10.08 7.91 17.84
C PRO A 7 -11.07 7.93 16.67
N GLN A 8 -11.88 8.98 16.59
CA GLN A 8 -12.89 9.16 15.54
C GLN A 8 -12.38 10.11 14.46
N ILE A 9 -12.59 9.76 13.20
CA ILE A 9 -12.29 10.66 12.08
C ILE A 9 -13.47 11.60 11.88
N VAL A 10 -13.20 12.90 11.93
CA VAL A 10 -14.18 13.97 11.77
C VAL A 10 -13.77 14.87 10.60
N THR A 11 -14.77 15.38 9.89
CA THR A 11 -14.56 16.47 8.92
C THR A 11 -14.66 17.79 9.68
N LEU A 12 -13.63 18.62 9.54
CA LEU A 12 -13.57 19.94 10.19
C LEU A 12 -13.95 21.03 9.20
N ASN A 13 -14.65 22.04 9.71
CA ASN A 13 -14.96 23.23 8.93
C ASN A 13 -13.82 24.23 9.09
N PRO A 14 -13.11 24.62 8.01
CA PRO A 14 -11.97 25.52 8.11
C PRO A 14 -12.31 26.89 8.69
N ALA A 15 -13.57 27.34 8.63
CA ALA A 15 -13.99 28.62 9.20
C ALA A 15 -14.15 28.57 10.73
N SER A 16 -14.72 27.49 11.29
CA SER A 16 -14.93 27.35 12.73
C SER A 16 -13.74 26.72 13.46
N ASP A 17 -13.02 25.81 12.79
CA ASP A 17 -12.02 24.95 13.41
C ASP A 17 -10.57 25.37 13.08
N ALA A 18 -10.37 26.55 12.47
CA ALA A 18 -9.06 27.06 12.07
C ALA A 18 -8.03 27.04 13.20
N GLY A 19 -8.43 27.46 14.41
CA GLY A 19 -7.55 27.49 15.57
C GLY A 19 -7.07 26.10 15.97
N ALA A 20 -7.98 25.12 15.99
CA ALA A 20 -7.67 23.74 16.35
C ALA A 20 -6.77 23.07 15.28
N LEU A 21 -7.06 23.29 13.99
CA LEU A 21 -6.23 22.80 12.88
C LEU A 21 -4.81 23.37 12.93
N ARG A 22 -4.66 24.68 13.17
CA ARG A 22 -3.33 25.32 13.31
C ARG A 22 -2.55 24.74 14.48
N ALA A 23 -3.19 24.56 15.63
CA ALA A 23 -2.55 24.00 16.82
C ALA A 23 -2.02 22.57 16.56
N VAL A 24 -2.82 21.71 15.91
CA VAL A 24 -2.41 20.34 15.56
C VAL A 24 -1.27 20.32 14.57
N ARG A 25 -1.34 21.14 13.50
CA ARG A 25 -0.28 21.22 12.50
C ARG A 25 1.03 21.69 13.12
N LEU A 26 0.99 22.72 13.96
CA LEU A 26 2.17 23.20 14.68
C LEU A 26 2.76 22.10 15.56
N ALA A 27 1.94 21.41 16.35
CA ALA A 27 2.37 20.32 17.22
C ALA A 27 2.90 19.08 16.44
N CYS A 28 2.46 18.88 15.19
CA CYS A 28 3.01 17.85 14.32
C CYS A 28 4.39 18.25 13.74
N VAL A 29 4.63 19.55 13.54
CA VAL A 29 5.84 20.12 12.93
C VAL A 29 6.98 20.28 13.95
N THR A 30 6.68 20.62 15.21
CA THR A 30 7.67 21.00 16.24
C THR A 30 8.70 19.92 16.62
N ASP A 31 8.53 18.68 16.15
CA ASP A 31 9.46 17.57 16.39
C ASP A 31 10.19 17.09 15.12
N THR A 32 9.95 17.76 13.98
CA THR A 32 10.66 17.49 12.72
C THR A 32 11.62 18.65 12.49
N ALA A 33 12.90 18.46 12.84
CA ALA A 33 13.93 19.49 12.68
C ALA A 33 13.86 20.14 11.29
N GLY A 34 13.47 21.42 11.24
CA GLY A 34 13.66 22.30 10.08
C GLY A 34 12.48 22.61 9.16
N ALA A 35 11.26 22.12 9.37
CA ALA A 35 10.13 22.38 8.45
C ALA A 35 9.18 23.50 8.94
N THR A 36 9.65 24.74 9.03
CA THR A 36 8.83 25.91 9.42
C THR A 36 7.67 26.22 8.46
N SER A 37 7.73 25.77 7.20
CA SER A 37 6.65 25.97 6.21
C SER A 37 5.46 25.02 6.38
N GLY A 38 5.59 23.98 7.22
CA GLY A 38 4.57 22.95 7.47
C GLY A 38 3.31 23.44 8.19
N ALA A 39 3.44 24.52 8.97
CA ALA A 39 2.40 25.04 9.86
C ALA A 39 1.71 26.32 9.33
N GLU A 40 2.17 26.88 8.21
CA GLU A 40 1.62 28.13 7.67
C GLU A 40 0.22 27.90 7.09
N TRP A 41 -0.73 28.73 7.53
CA TRP A 41 -2.10 28.71 7.03
C TRP A 41 -2.14 29.46 5.70
N ASP A 42 -2.42 28.76 4.61
CA ASP A 42 -2.35 29.29 3.24
C ASP A 42 -3.75 29.62 2.68
N ALA A 43 -3.78 30.23 1.49
CA ALA A 43 -5.02 30.62 0.83
C ALA A 43 -5.90 29.43 0.39
N LEU A 44 -5.34 28.21 0.34
CA LEU A 44 -6.10 27.01 0.02
C LEU A 44 -6.81 26.45 1.24
N ASP A 45 -6.36 26.74 2.46
CA ASP A 45 -6.96 26.22 3.68
C ASP A 45 -8.47 26.52 3.81
N PRO A 46 -8.99 27.73 3.54
CA PRO A 46 -10.43 27.98 3.58
C PRO A 46 -11.24 27.25 2.50
N LEU A 47 -10.60 26.85 1.41
CA LEU A 47 -11.23 26.21 0.24
C LEU A 47 -11.07 24.70 0.22
N SER A 48 -10.31 24.15 1.16
CA SER A 48 -9.98 22.73 1.23
C SER A 48 -10.84 22.01 2.27
N LEU A 49 -11.06 20.73 2.04
CA LEU A 49 -11.64 19.83 3.02
C LEU A 49 -10.55 19.41 4.02
N HIS A 50 -10.84 19.47 5.31
CA HIS A 50 -9.92 19.03 6.36
C HIS A 50 -10.52 17.85 7.10
N LEU A 51 -9.79 16.74 7.12
CA LEU A 51 -10.13 15.59 7.95
C LEU A 51 -9.18 15.55 9.14
N ALA A 52 -9.71 15.29 10.32
CA ALA A 52 -8.92 15.18 11.53
C ALA A 52 -9.32 13.97 12.36
N ALA A 53 -8.35 13.45 13.12
CA ALA A 53 -8.59 12.42 14.11
C ALA A 53 -8.81 13.10 15.47
N ARG A 54 -9.93 12.80 16.13
CA ARG A 54 -10.36 13.37 17.40
C ARG A 54 -10.45 12.27 18.47
N THR A 55 -9.90 12.51 19.65
CA THR A 55 -10.07 11.63 20.83
C THR A 55 -11.43 11.88 21.50
N GLU A 56 -11.84 10.98 22.39
CA GLU A 56 -13.05 11.18 23.21
C GLU A 56 -13.00 12.47 24.04
N ASP A 57 -11.81 12.84 24.52
CA ASP A 57 -11.56 14.09 25.27
C ASP A 57 -11.69 15.35 24.39
N GLY A 58 -11.95 15.18 23.09
CA GLY A 58 -12.10 16.26 22.12
C GLY A 58 -10.80 16.81 21.56
N GLN A 59 -9.66 16.24 21.95
CA GLN A 59 -8.36 16.64 21.43
C GLN A 59 -8.17 16.13 20.00
N LEU A 60 -7.74 17.02 19.11
CA LEU A 60 -7.31 16.63 17.78
C LEU A 60 -5.87 16.09 17.83
N ILE A 61 -5.67 14.91 17.25
CA ILE A 61 -4.41 14.15 17.34
C ILE A 61 -3.74 13.93 15.98
N GLY A 62 -4.40 14.31 14.90
CA GLY A 62 -3.85 14.31 13.55
C GLY A 62 -4.79 14.96 12.57
N SER A 63 -4.25 15.39 11.43
CA SER A 63 -5.00 16.05 10.37
C SER A 63 -4.47 15.66 9.00
N VAL A 64 -5.33 15.72 8.00
CA VAL A 64 -4.99 15.68 6.58
C VAL A 64 -5.86 16.69 5.84
N ARG A 65 -5.26 17.40 4.88
CA ARG A 65 -5.97 18.35 4.02
C ARG A 65 -6.16 17.74 2.64
N LEU A 66 -7.36 17.91 2.12
CA LEU A 66 -7.77 17.51 0.79
C LEU A 66 -8.21 18.77 0.03
N THR A 67 -7.41 19.19 -0.93
CA THR A 67 -7.63 20.42 -1.68
C THR A 67 -8.58 20.20 -2.86
N ALA A 68 -9.15 21.29 -3.40
CA ALA A 68 -10.08 21.24 -4.54
C ALA A 68 -9.43 20.72 -5.84
N ASP A 69 -8.11 20.85 -5.97
CA ASP A 69 -7.32 20.26 -7.06
C ASP A 69 -7.02 18.76 -6.84
N ARG A 70 -7.67 18.11 -5.87
CA ARG A 70 -7.57 16.67 -5.58
C ARG A 70 -6.20 16.26 -5.03
N ARG A 71 -5.55 17.17 -4.31
CA ARG A 71 -4.26 16.94 -3.67
C ARG A 71 -4.44 16.64 -2.19
N LEU A 72 -3.73 15.63 -1.70
CA LEU A 72 -3.56 15.34 -0.29
C LEU A 72 -2.27 15.99 0.20
N ASP A 73 -2.40 16.87 1.18
CA ASP A 73 -1.27 17.53 1.82
C ASP A 73 -1.52 17.72 3.32
N ARG A 74 -0.52 18.25 4.02
CA ARG A 74 -0.55 18.52 5.47
C ARG A 74 -0.95 17.30 6.33
N LEU A 75 -0.65 16.08 5.86
CA LEU A 75 -0.81 14.86 6.65
C LEU A 75 0.15 14.92 7.85
N GLY A 76 -0.40 15.00 9.06
CA GLY A 76 0.35 15.08 10.30
C GLY A 76 -0.36 14.31 11.41
N VAL A 77 0.41 13.60 12.23
CA VAL A 77 -0.07 12.94 13.45
C VAL A 77 0.87 13.28 14.59
N LEU A 78 0.29 13.60 15.75
CA LEU A 78 1.04 13.93 16.96
C LEU A 78 1.99 12.80 17.35
N PRO A 79 3.22 13.09 17.82
CA PRO A 79 4.24 12.09 18.14
C PRO A 79 3.74 10.94 19.04
N ASP A 80 3.00 11.27 20.10
CA ASP A 80 2.47 10.31 21.09
C ASP A 80 1.46 9.31 20.51
N TRP A 81 0.88 9.68 19.36
CA TRP A 81 -0.14 8.95 18.65
C TRP A 81 0.38 8.28 17.36
N ARG A 82 1.67 8.45 17.03
CA ARG A 82 2.32 7.75 15.91
C ARG A 82 2.39 6.25 16.16
N ARG A 83 2.57 5.48 15.07
CA ARG A 83 2.61 3.99 15.07
C ARG A 83 1.33 3.30 15.57
N ARG A 84 0.22 4.03 15.71
CA ARG A 84 -1.11 3.49 16.06
C ARG A 84 -2.04 3.31 14.85
N GLY A 85 -1.53 3.46 13.62
CA GLY A 85 -2.32 3.35 12.39
C GLY A 85 -3.22 4.55 12.07
N LEU A 86 -3.07 5.66 12.79
CA LEU A 86 -3.90 6.86 12.56
C LEU A 86 -3.72 7.49 11.20
N ALA A 87 -2.48 7.54 10.69
CA ALA A 87 -2.21 8.07 9.36
C ALA A 87 -2.88 7.23 8.26
N ASP A 88 -2.91 5.90 8.44
CA ASP A 88 -3.64 4.99 7.55
C ASP A 88 -5.15 5.26 7.59
N GLN A 89 -5.72 5.46 8.78
CA GLN A 89 -7.15 5.77 8.93
C GLN A 89 -7.53 7.13 8.32
N LEU A 90 -6.70 8.17 8.51
CA LEU A 90 -6.92 9.49 7.94
C LEU A 90 -6.89 9.45 6.40
N LEU A 91 -5.89 8.78 5.83
CA LEU A 91 -5.79 8.64 4.38
C LEU A 91 -6.89 7.75 3.80
N ALA A 92 -7.27 6.67 4.48
CA ALA A 92 -8.41 5.84 4.07
C ALA A 92 -9.70 6.67 4.02
N ALA A 93 -9.97 7.45 5.08
CA ALA A 93 -11.12 8.35 5.12
C ALA A 93 -11.06 9.41 4.01
N ALA A 94 -9.88 9.97 3.72
CA ALA A 94 -9.72 10.95 2.64
C ALA A 94 -9.99 10.34 1.25
N VAL A 95 -9.54 9.11 1.02
CA VAL A 95 -9.86 8.36 -0.20
C VAL A 95 -11.37 8.10 -0.30
N ASP A 96 -12.02 7.71 0.79
CA ASP A 96 -13.45 7.44 0.78
C ASP A 96 -14.27 8.71 0.54
N THR A 97 -13.87 9.85 1.11
CA THR A 97 -14.48 11.14 0.78
C THR A 97 -14.30 11.49 -0.69
N ALA A 98 -13.11 11.30 -1.26
CA ALA A 98 -12.87 11.55 -2.68
C ALA A 98 -13.74 10.66 -3.59
N ARG A 99 -13.95 9.39 -3.21
CA ARG A 99 -14.89 8.49 -3.89
C ARG A 99 -16.33 8.97 -3.81
N GLN A 100 -16.77 9.44 -2.64
CA GLN A 100 -18.12 10.01 -2.45
C GLN A 100 -18.34 11.27 -3.30
N HIS A 101 -17.30 12.07 -3.51
CA HIS A 101 -17.32 13.22 -4.42
C HIS A 101 -17.19 12.84 -5.91
N GLY A 102 -17.01 11.56 -6.25
CA GLY A 102 -16.86 11.11 -7.63
C GLY A 102 -15.55 11.55 -8.28
N TRP A 103 -14.49 11.79 -7.50
CA TRP A 103 -13.20 12.19 -8.05
C TRP A 103 -12.49 11.03 -8.72
N PRO A 104 -11.88 11.22 -9.91
CA PRO A 104 -11.26 10.13 -10.65
C PRO A 104 -9.88 9.76 -10.10
N SER A 105 -9.17 10.68 -9.46
CA SER A 105 -7.82 10.46 -8.93
C SER A 105 -7.51 11.38 -7.77
N LEU A 106 -6.48 10.99 -7.00
CA LEU A 106 -5.86 11.75 -5.92
C LEU A 106 -4.35 11.80 -6.15
N HIS A 107 -3.72 12.91 -5.79
CA HIS A 107 -2.27 13.10 -5.87
C HIS A 107 -1.72 13.62 -4.53
N ALA A 108 -0.47 13.32 -4.23
CA ALA A 108 0.20 13.82 -3.02
C ALA A 108 1.71 13.93 -3.24
N SER A 109 2.36 14.77 -2.43
CA SER A 109 3.82 14.83 -2.35
C SER A 109 4.24 14.50 -0.92
N PRO A 110 4.28 13.20 -0.57
CA PRO A 110 4.61 12.77 0.79
C PRO A 110 6.06 13.10 1.14
N SER A 111 6.32 13.27 2.43
CA SER A 111 7.70 13.19 2.91
C SER A 111 8.22 11.75 2.81
N PRO A 112 9.54 11.52 2.77
CA PRO A 112 10.11 10.17 2.68
C PRO A 112 9.59 9.20 3.75
N ASN A 113 9.33 9.69 4.96
CA ASN A 113 8.78 8.88 6.06
C ASN A 113 7.28 8.55 5.89
N ALA A 114 6.56 9.29 5.06
CA ALA A 114 5.13 9.12 4.80
C ALA A 114 4.85 8.24 3.57
N GLU A 115 5.79 8.06 2.64
CA GLU A 115 5.62 7.25 1.42
C GLU A 115 5.06 5.85 1.71
N ALA A 116 5.58 5.19 2.76
CA ALA A 116 5.11 3.88 3.17
C ALA A 116 3.63 3.88 3.61
N VAL A 117 3.12 4.98 4.16
CA VAL A 117 1.70 5.13 4.53
C VAL A 117 0.85 5.27 3.27
N PHE A 118 1.29 6.09 2.31
CA PHE A 118 0.61 6.25 1.02
C PHE A 118 0.58 4.94 0.23
N ALA A 119 1.68 4.18 0.20
CA ALA A 119 1.73 2.86 -0.44
C ALA A 119 0.72 1.86 0.16
N ARG A 120 0.58 1.81 1.50
CA ARG A 120 -0.45 0.98 2.16
C ARG A 120 -1.88 1.39 1.81
N GLN A 121 -2.07 2.66 1.46
CA GLN A 121 -3.32 3.20 0.98
C GLN A 121 -3.42 3.15 -0.54
N GLY A 122 -2.60 2.36 -1.24
CA GLY A 122 -2.75 2.11 -2.66
C GLY A 122 -2.32 3.26 -3.57
N PHE A 123 -1.53 4.21 -3.07
CA PHE A 123 -0.89 5.20 -3.93
C PHE A 123 0.37 4.60 -4.55
N LEU A 124 0.59 4.90 -5.83
CA LEU A 124 1.80 4.55 -6.57
C LEU A 124 2.68 5.78 -6.74
N PRO A 125 4.01 5.64 -6.75
CA PRO A 125 4.90 6.73 -7.13
C PRO A 125 4.60 7.18 -8.57
N ASP A 126 4.62 8.48 -8.79
CA ASP A 126 4.54 9.08 -10.12
C ASP A 126 5.78 8.68 -10.91
N THR A 127 5.57 8.10 -12.08
CA THR A 127 6.65 7.74 -13.01
C THR A 127 7.20 8.95 -13.77
N ALA A 128 6.65 10.15 -13.54
CA ALA A 128 7.09 11.37 -14.19
C ALA A 128 8.38 11.92 -13.55
N LEU A 129 9.47 11.74 -14.32
CA LEU A 129 10.78 12.39 -14.25
C LEU A 129 11.79 11.80 -13.24
N VAL A 130 12.57 10.85 -13.74
CA VAL A 130 14.02 10.86 -13.50
C VAL A 130 14.49 12.32 -13.63
N PRO A 131 15.17 12.91 -12.62
CA PRO A 131 15.67 14.27 -12.75
C PRO A 131 16.62 14.31 -13.96
N LEU A 132 16.26 15.05 -15.00
CA LEU A 132 17.26 15.53 -15.95
C LEU A 132 18.28 16.34 -15.13
N PRO A 133 19.60 16.20 -15.37
CA PRO A 133 20.59 16.96 -14.63
C PRO A 133 20.27 18.46 -14.63
N GLU A 134 20.40 19.01 -13.43
CA GLU A 134 19.93 20.30 -12.95
C GLU A 134 20.03 21.46 -13.96
N ARG A 135 18.87 22.08 -14.28
CA ARG A 135 18.86 23.47 -14.74
C ARG A 135 18.89 24.37 -13.50
N ILE A 136 20.06 24.90 -13.23
CA ILE A 136 20.30 25.95 -12.23
C ILE A 136 19.37 27.14 -12.53
N GLY A 137 18.53 27.54 -11.55
CA GLY A 137 17.90 28.87 -11.57
C GLY A 137 16.41 29.00 -11.23
N GLN A 138 15.71 27.98 -10.73
CA GLN A 138 14.36 28.16 -10.16
C GLN A 138 14.21 27.43 -8.83
N THR A 139 14.01 28.22 -7.77
CA THR A 139 13.87 27.77 -6.39
C THR A 139 12.44 27.24 -6.15
N HIS A 140 12.35 26.13 -5.42
CA HIS A 140 11.17 25.58 -4.73
C HIS A 140 10.17 24.67 -5.49
N ALA A 141 10.62 23.46 -5.78
CA ALA A 141 9.90 22.24 -5.38
C ALA A 141 10.96 21.20 -4.99
N ALA A 142 10.92 20.68 -3.75
CA ALA A 142 11.81 19.60 -3.37
C ALA A 142 11.54 18.39 -4.29
N PRO A 143 12.57 17.67 -4.79
CA PRO A 143 12.40 16.46 -5.58
C PRO A 143 12.01 15.31 -4.64
N GLY A 144 10.80 15.37 -4.09
CA GLY A 144 10.11 14.21 -3.52
C GLY A 144 9.20 13.67 -4.61
N GLY A 145 9.37 12.41 -4.99
CA GLY A 145 8.50 11.78 -6.00
C GLY A 145 7.04 11.95 -5.59
N GLY A 146 6.23 12.52 -6.49
CA GLY A 146 4.79 12.56 -6.30
C GLY A 146 4.25 11.13 -6.17
N VAL A 147 3.11 10.98 -5.52
CA VAL A 147 2.36 9.74 -5.53
C VAL A 147 0.95 10.03 -5.99
N HIS A 148 0.36 9.10 -6.75
CA HIS A 148 -1.01 9.21 -7.21
C HIS A 148 -1.78 7.93 -6.93
N ARG A 149 -3.11 8.07 -6.85
CA ARG A 149 -4.04 6.95 -6.78
C ARG A 149 -5.23 7.25 -7.66
N ARG A 150 -5.54 6.35 -8.59
CA ARG A 150 -6.79 6.39 -9.34
C ARG A 150 -7.93 5.78 -8.55
N LEU A 151 -9.12 6.30 -8.77
CA LEU A 151 -10.39 5.88 -8.17
C LEU A 151 -11.43 5.49 -9.25
N ASP A 152 -11.13 5.77 -10.52
CA ASP A 152 -11.96 5.52 -11.69
C ASP A 152 -11.52 4.31 -12.55
N GLY A 153 -10.33 3.74 -12.33
CA GLY A 153 -9.86 2.61 -13.12
C GLY A 153 -8.40 2.21 -12.85
N PRO A 154 -7.94 1.12 -13.49
CA PRO A 154 -6.64 0.52 -13.22
C PRO A 154 -5.48 1.50 -13.44
N MET A 155 -4.40 1.25 -12.69
CA MET A 155 -3.15 2.01 -12.73
C MET A 155 -2.04 1.16 -13.33
N ALA A 156 -1.25 1.76 -14.22
CA ALA A 156 -0.05 1.12 -14.74
C ALA A 156 1.02 1.01 -13.65
N VAL A 157 1.77 -0.09 -13.67
CA VAL A 157 2.88 -0.38 -12.77
C VAL A 157 4.10 -0.63 -13.64
N GLU A 158 4.93 0.41 -13.77
CA GLU A 158 6.03 0.43 -14.75
C GLU A 158 7.42 0.40 -14.09
N THR A 159 7.47 0.35 -12.76
CA THR A 159 8.73 0.32 -12.01
C THR A 159 8.65 -0.66 -10.85
N LEU A 160 9.81 -1.11 -10.38
CA LEU A 160 9.89 -1.91 -9.15
C LEU A 160 9.30 -1.16 -7.95
N THR A 161 9.57 0.14 -7.81
CA THR A 161 9.01 0.95 -6.71
C THR A 161 7.48 0.99 -6.77
N ALA A 162 6.90 1.14 -7.96
CA ALA A 162 5.45 1.06 -8.13
C ALA A 162 4.92 -0.36 -7.85
N ALA A 163 5.64 -1.42 -8.21
CA ALA A 163 5.25 -2.80 -7.92
C ALA A 163 5.24 -3.10 -6.42
N LEU A 164 6.24 -2.59 -5.68
CA LEU A 164 6.30 -2.68 -4.23
C LEU A 164 5.11 -1.95 -3.59
N ALA A 165 4.79 -0.74 -4.06
CA ALA A 165 3.66 0.04 -3.57
C ALA A 165 2.31 -0.64 -3.88
N ALA A 166 2.12 -1.10 -5.12
CA ALA A 166 0.93 -1.81 -5.58
C ALA A 166 0.67 -3.07 -4.74
N THR A 167 1.70 -3.88 -4.53
CA THR A 167 1.60 -5.12 -3.76
C THR A 167 1.33 -4.81 -2.29
N THR A 168 1.98 -3.79 -1.71
CA THR A 168 1.75 -3.35 -0.34
C THR A 168 0.31 -2.89 -0.11
N GLY A 169 -0.21 -2.04 -1.01
CA GLY A 169 -1.58 -1.55 -0.96
C GLY A 169 -2.61 -2.66 -1.12
N LEU A 170 -2.37 -3.61 -2.04
CA LEU A 170 -3.21 -4.80 -2.23
C LEU A 170 -3.28 -5.65 -0.95
N LEU A 171 -2.13 -5.99 -0.37
CA LEU A 171 -2.06 -6.81 0.85
C LEU A 171 -2.75 -6.14 2.04
N CYS A 172 -2.68 -4.80 2.13
CA CYS A 172 -3.37 -4.03 3.15
C CYS A 172 -4.89 -3.95 2.92
N ALA A 173 -5.34 -3.95 1.66
CA ALA A 173 -6.77 -3.97 1.30
C ALA A 173 -7.40 -5.38 1.37
N ALA A 174 -6.59 -6.44 1.31
CA ALA A 174 -7.05 -7.82 1.30
C ALA A 174 -7.74 -8.21 2.61
N ARG A 175 -8.91 -8.85 2.51
CA ARG A 175 -9.79 -9.15 3.65
C ARG A 175 -9.69 -10.60 4.09
N ARG A 176 -9.80 -11.57 3.20
CA ARG A 176 -9.87 -12.99 3.59
C ARG A 176 -8.76 -13.81 2.98
N GLN A 177 -8.47 -13.58 1.70
CA GLN A 177 -7.50 -14.38 0.98
C GLN A 177 -6.54 -13.52 0.16
N VAL A 178 -5.34 -14.05 -0.01
CA VAL A 178 -4.34 -13.58 -0.97
C VAL A 178 -3.87 -14.78 -1.77
N LEU A 179 -4.00 -14.69 -3.09
CA LEU A 179 -3.52 -15.69 -4.04
C LEU A 179 -2.31 -15.11 -4.75
N ILE A 180 -1.18 -15.82 -4.73
CA ILE A 180 0.08 -15.41 -5.35
C ILE A 180 0.44 -16.45 -6.39
N TYR A 181 0.50 -16.04 -7.65
CA TYR A 181 1.02 -16.85 -8.73
C TYR A 181 2.34 -16.23 -9.20
N THR A 182 3.45 -16.91 -8.93
CA THR A 182 4.81 -16.39 -9.12
C THR A 182 5.68 -17.39 -9.85
N ARG A 183 6.73 -16.90 -10.52
CA ARG A 183 7.66 -17.76 -11.25
C ARG A 183 8.59 -18.52 -10.31
N ALA A 184 9.38 -17.78 -9.52
CA ALA A 184 10.38 -18.34 -8.60
C ALA A 184 10.43 -17.55 -7.28
N LEU A 185 9.27 -17.40 -6.63
CA LEU A 185 9.04 -16.65 -5.37
C LEU A 185 9.25 -15.13 -5.44
N ASP A 186 9.80 -14.59 -6.52
CA ASP A 186 10.06 -13.16 -6.75
C ASP A 186 10.61 -12.43 -5.50
N PRO A 187 11.81 -12.78 -5.00
CA PRO A 187 12.36 -12.22 -3.77
C PRO A 187 12.53 -10.70 -3.82
N THR A 188 12.76 -10.12 -5.01
CA THR A 188 12.81 -8.66 -5.20
C THR A 188 11.51 -7.96 -4.82
N LEU A 189 10.37 -8.65 -4.93
CA LEU A 189 9.06 -8.16 -4.56
C LEU A 189 8.67 -8.60 -3.14
N PHE A 190 8.66 -9.90 -2.86
CA PHE A 190 8.08 -10.45 -1.63
C PHE A 190 9.01 -10.43 -0.41
N ASP A 191 10.33 -10.39 -0.60
CA ASP A 191 11.29 -10.27 0.50
C ASP A 191 11.66 -8.81 0.80
N ASN A 192 11.13 -7.86 0.02
CA ASN A 192 11.22 -6.44 0.36
C ASN A 192 10.52 -6.17 1.71
N ALA A 193 11.15 -5.39 2.57
CA ALA A 193 10.68 -5.14 3.93
C ALA A 193 9.24 -4.61 4.01
N ALA A 194 8.83 -3.74 3.08
CA ALA A 194 7.48 -3.15 3.08
C ALA A 194 6.41 -4.20 2.73
N VAL A 195 6.64 -4.98 1.68
CA VAL A 195 5.74 -6.04 1.22
C VAL A 195 5.68 -7.18 2.24
N LEU A 196 6.82 -7.60 2.77
CA LEU A 196 6.91 -8.65 3.78
C LEU A 196 6.20 -8.26 5.08
N ASP A 197 6.33 -7.00 5.52
CA ASP A 197 5.59 -6.51 6.69
C ASP A 197 4.08 -6.46 6.43
N ALA A 198 3.65 -6.03 5.24
CA ALA A 198 2.23 -6.05 4.84
C ALA A 198 1.67 -7.49 4.83
N LEU A 199 2.42 -8.43 4.25
CA LEU A 199 2.06 -9.86 4.21
C LEU A 199 1.96 -10.46 5.61
N ARG A 200 2.93 -10.14 6.49
CA ARG A 200 2.92 -10.54 7.90
C ARG A 200 1.70 -9.98 8.64
N ARG A 201 1.39 -8.69 8.48
CA ARG A 201 0.20 -8.07 9.09
C ARG A 201 -1.09 -8.71 8.59
N PHE A 202 -1.20 -8.97 7.29
CA PHE A 202 -2.34 -9.68 6.72
C PHE A 202 -2.50 -11.07 7.36
N ALA A 203 -1.42 -11.86 7.40
CA ALA A 203 -1.43 -13.23 7.89
C ALA A 203 -1.66 -13.36 9.41
N THR A 204 -1.34 -12.33 10.20
CA THR A 204 -1.50 -12.34 11.67
C THR A 204 -2.73 -11.58 12.17
N ALA A 205 -3.53 -11.00 11.27
CA ALA A 205 -4.75 -10.31 11.64
C ALA A 205 -5.84 -11.28 12.13
N ARG A 206 -6.77 -10.77 12.95
CA ARG A 206 -7.78 -11.54 13.68
C ARG A 206 -8.92 -12.08 12.80
N HIS A 207 -8.65 -12.93 11.81
CA HIS A 207 -9.68 -13.64 11.02
C HIS A 207 -9.08 -14.93 10.43
N ASP A 208 -9.92 -15.77 9.80
CA ASP A 208 -9.46 -16.92 9.01
C ASP A 208 -8.79 -16.43 7.70
N LYS A 209 -7.52 -16.08 7.81
CA LYS A 209 -6.68 -15.56 6.72
C LYS A 209 -6.06 -16.72 5.94
N ARG A 210 -6.00 -16.57 4.62
CA ARG A 210 -5.42 -17.58 3.73
C ARG A 210 -4.47 -16.94 2.74
N VAL A 211 -3.28 -17.53 2.60
CA VAL A 211 -2.31 -17.18 1.56
C VAL A 211 -2.00 -18.44 0.77
N HIS A 212 -2.39 -18.48 -0.50
CA HIS A 212 -2.08 -19.58 -1.40
C HIS A 212 -1.04 -19.11 -2.42
N VAL A 213 0.05 -19.85 -2.53
CA VAL A 213 1.16 -19.52 -3.41
C VAL A 213 1.39 -20.65 -4.41
N LEU A 214 1.26 -20.32 -5.70
CA LEU A 214 1.67 -21.17 -6.82
C LEU A 214 3.01 -20.73 -7.33
N VAL A 215 3.95 -21.68 -7.42
CA VAL A 215 5.30 -21.47 -7.93
C VAL A 215 5.48 -22.26 -9.22
N GLN A 216 5.80 -21.56 -10.31
CA GLN A 216 6.01 -22.20 -11.62
C GLN A 216 7.28 -23.02 -11.66
N ASP A 217 8.38 -22.45 -11.17
CA ASP A 217 9.72 -23.03 -11.22
C ASP A 217 10.28 -23.13 -9.80
N PRO A 218 9.89 -24.18 -9.05
CA PRO A 218 10.39 -24.40 -7.69
C PRO A 218 11.89 -24.71 -7.64
N ALA A 219 12.51 -25.14 -8.75
CA ALA A 219 13.94 -25.44 -8.80
C ALA A 219 14.78 -24.15 -8.83
N SER A 220 14.30 -23.12 -9.54
CA SER A 220 14.91 -21.79 -9.53
C SER A 220 14.56 -20.96 -8.30
N ALA A 221 13.57 -21.38 -7.51
CA ALA A 221 13.20 -20.70 -6.27
C ALA A 221 14.28 -20.94 -5.21
N ASN A 222 15.02 -19.89 -4.84
CA ASN A 222 16.03 -19.97 -3.79
C ASN A 222 15.38 -20.05 -2.39
N ALA A 223 14.86 -21.24 -2.08
CA ALA A 223 14.00 -21.46 -0.92
C ALA A 223 14.72 -21.16 0.41
N GLY A 224 16.02 -21.47 0.50
CA GLY A 224 16.83 -21.26 1.69
C GLY A 224 17.01 -19.79 2.09
N SER A 225 17.00 -18.87 1.12
CA SER A 225 17.15 -17.43 1.38
C SER A 225 15.83 -16.67 1.51
N SER A 226 14.70 -17.25 1.08
CA SER A 226 13.43 -16.53 0.99
C SER A 226 12.87 -16.14 2.37
N ALA A 227 12.63 -14.84 2.56
CA ALA A 227 12.00 -14.33 3.76
C ALA A 227 10.50 -14.67 3.81
N MET A 228 9.82 -14.68 2.66
CA MET A 228 8.43 -15.12 2.55
C MET A 228 8.25 -16.59 3.00
N LEU A 229 9.14 -17.50 2.59
CA LEU A 229 9.06 -18.90 3.03
C LEU A 229 9.32 -19.04 4.54
N ARG A 230 10.32 -18.33 5.09
CA ARG A 230 10.55 -18.31 6.55
C ARG A 230 9.32 -17.79 7.32
N LEU A 231 8.60 -16.82 6.78
CA LEU A 231 7.33 -16.36 7.36
C LEU A 231 6.26 -17.47 7.27
N ALA A 232 6.13 -18.11 6.13
CA ALA A 232 5.16 -19.18 5.91
C ALA A 232 5.37 -20.39 6.82
N GLN A 233 6.62 -20.78 7.05
CA GLN A 233 6.99 -21.87 7.96
C GLN A 233 6.55 -21.59 9.41
N ARG A 234 6.47 -20.32 9.81
CA ARG A 234 5.98 -19.89 11.14
C ARG A 234 4.46 -19.82 11.22
N LEU A 235 3.76 -19.80 10.08
CA LEU A 235 2.31 -19.66 9.98
C LEU A 235 1.71 -20.71 9.01
N PRO A 236 1.95 -22.01 9.23
CA PRO A 236 1.59 -23.07 8.28
C PRO A 236 0.08 -23.30 8.13
N SER A 237 -0.73 -22.78 9.06
CA SER A 237 -2.20 -22.80 8.95
C SER A 237 -2.73 -21.77 7.95
N VAL A 238 -1.99 -20.68 7.73
CA VAL A 238 -2.37 -19.55 6.85
C VAL A 238 -1.79 -19.73 5.45
N PHE A 239 -0.53 -20.15 5.37
CA PHE A 239 0.18 -20.28 4.10
C PHE A 239 0.10 -21.70 3.54
N ARG A 240 -0.20 -21.81 2.24
CA ARG A 240 0.00 -23.05 1.49
C ARG A 240 0.73 -22.79 0.19
N PHE A 241 1.64 -23.70 -0.13
CA PHE A 241 2.46 -23.66 -1.34
C PHE A 241 2.17 -24.87 -2.21
N ARG A 242 2.05 -24.62 -3.52
CA ARG A 242 1.96 -25.66 -4.55
C ARG A 242 2.91 -25.33 -5.70
N ALA A 243 3.46 -26.37 -6.30
CA ALA A 243 4.32 -26.27 -7.46
C ALA A 243 3.51 -26.64 -8.69
N VAL A 244 3.56 -25.77 -9.70
CA VAL A 244 2.93 -26.04 -10.99
C VAL A 244 3.58 -27.28 -11.60
N SER A 245 2.76 -28.23 -12.00
CA SER A 245 3.22 -29.52 -12.54
C SER A 245 2.90 -29.69 -14.03
N ASP A 246 1.88 -28.97 -14.53
CA ASP A 246 1.47 -29.02 -15.92
C ASP A 246 2.40 -28.12 -16.79
N PRO A 247 3.02 -28.66 -17.86
CA PRO A 247 3.87 -27.88 -18.76
C PRO A 247 3.17 -26.67 -19.40
N VAL A 248 1.86 -26.74 -19.64
CA VAL A 248 1.09 -25.63 -20.22
C VAL A 248 1.10 -24.45 -19.26
N ASP A 249 0.85 -24.69 -17.98
CA ASP A 249 0.88 -23.66 -16.96
C ASP A 249 2.29 -23.19 -16.63
N ALA A 250 3.28 -24.09 -16.71
CA ALA A 250 4.68 -23.72 -16.52
C ALA A 250 5.18 -22.75 -17.62
N SER A 251 4.53 -22.77 -18.79
CA SER A 251 4.79 -21.84 -19.89
C SER A 251 4.04 -20.50 -19.76
N PHE A 252 3.15 -20.37 -18.77
CA PHE A 252 2.36 -19.16 -18.57
C PHE A 252 3.27 -17.98 -18.18
N ALA A 253 3.41 -17.01 -19.08
CA ALA A 253 4.37 -15.92 -18.90
C ALA A 253 4.00 -14.95 -17.77
N SER A 254 2.70 -14.85 -17.46
CA SER A 254 2.17 -13.86 -16.53
C SER A 254 2.27 -14.30 -15.09
N VAL A 255 2.36 -13.31 -14.20
CA VAL A 255 2.37 -13.51 -12.75
C VAL A 255 1.42 -12.50 -12.12
N TYR A 256 0.82 -12.85 -11.00
CA TYR A 256 -0.15 -11.97 -10.37
C TYR A 256 -0.29 -12.23 -8.88
N VAL A 257 -0.74 -11.19 -8.19
CA VAL A 257 -1.20 -11.23 -6.81
C VAL A 257 -2.64 -10.77 -6.80
N VAL A 258 -3.51 -11.55 -6.16
CA VAL A 258 -4.96 -11.27 -6.12
C VAL A 258 -5.42 -11.32 -4.68
N GLY A 259 -6.12 -10.28 -4.26
CA GLY A 259 -6.97 -10.28 -3.06
C GLY A 259 -8.44 -10.34 -3.45
N ASP A 260 -9.33 -10.25 -2.47
CA ASP A 260 -10.78 -10.43 -2.66
C ASP A 260 -11.37 -9.55 -3.79
N ASP A 261 -11.03 -8.26 -3.81
CA ASP A 261 -11.54 -7.28 -4.78
C ASP A 261 -10.41 -6.45 -5.42
N ALA A 262 -9.17 -6.90 -5.25
CA ALA A 262 -7.96 -6.21 -5.68
C ALA A 262 -7.03 -7.15 -6.44
N TYR A 263 -6.27 -6.64 -7.39
CA TYR A 263 -5.27 -7.42 -8.11
C TYR A 263 -4.06 -6.56 -8.48
N TYR A 264 -2.92 -7.23 -8.61
CA TYR A 264 -1.73 -6.75 -9.28
C TYR A 264 -1.32 -7.81 -10.30
N PHE A 265 -1.34 -7.47 -11.58
CA PHE A 265 -1.10 -8.39 -12.68
C PHE A 265 0.10 -7.91 -13.50
N ARG A 266 1.01 -8.82 -13.82
CA ARG A 266 2.13 -8.60 -14.73
C ARG A 266 2.00 -9.57 -15.92
N PRO A 267 1.83 -9.07 -17.15
CA PRO A 267 1.84 -9.90 -18.36
C PRO A 267 3.14 -10.69 -18.49
N THR A 268 4.28 -10.10 -18.13
CA THR A 268 5.59 -10.73 -18.20
C THR A 268 6.25 -10.81 -16.82
N GLY A 269 6.33 -12.01 -16.24
CA GLY A 269 6.70 -12.17 -14.83
C GLY A 269 8.13 -11.83 -14.42
N HIS A 270 9.07 -11.75 -15.37
CA HIS A 270 10.47 -11.42 -15.07
C HIS A 270 10.78 -9.91 -15.08
N ARG A 271 9.80 -9.06 -15.39
CA ARG A 271 9.96 -7.60 -15.43
C ARG A 271 8.90 -6.90 -14.57
N PHE A 272 9.05 -5.58 -14.43
CA PHE A 272 8.19 -4.73 -13.60
C PHE A 272 7.70 -3.49 -14.37
N ASP A 273 7.94 -3.43 -15.68
CA ASP A 273 7.66 -2.30 -16.57
C ASP A 273 6.35 -2.47 -17.38
N ASP A 274 5.62 -3.57 -17.20
CA ASP A 274 4.40 -3.89 -17.96
C ASP A 274 3.19 -4.26 -17.09
N GLY A 275 3.22 -3.95 -15.80
CA GLY A 275 2.19 -4.35 -14.84
C GLY A 275 0.97 -3.44 -14.81
N GLU A 276 -0.12 -3.94 -14.23
CA GLU A 276 -1.32 -3.17 -13.90
C GLU A 276 -1.84 -3.56 -12.52
N THR A 277 -2.40 -2.59 -11.79
CA THR A 277 -3.01 -2.82 -10.48
C THR A 277 -4.35 -2.12 -10.36
N TRP A 278 -5.26 -2.75 -9.63
CA TRP A 278 -6.52 -2.14 -9.27
C TRP A 278 -7.03 -2.64 -7.94
N LEU A 279 -7.39 -1.71 -7.03
CA LEU A 279 -7.89 -2.04 -5.69
C LEU A 279 -9.42 -2.18 -5.62
N SER A 280 -10.12 -1.99 -6.73
CA SER A 280 -11.59 -2.09 -6.81
C SER A 280 -11.99 -2.86 -8.07
N GLY A 281 -11.22 -3.90 -8.38
CA GLY A 281 -11.24 -4.67 -9.63
C GLY A 281 -11.96 -6.01 -9.52
N ALA A 282 -13.09 -6.07 -8.84
CA ALA A 282 -13.79 -7.32 -8.52
C ALA A 282 -14.00 -8.25 -9.73
N ALA A 283 -14.32 -7.71 -10.92
CA ALA A 283 -14.50 -8.52 -12.13
C ALA A 283 -13.20 -9.22 -12.57
N ARG A 284 -12.09 -8.49 -12.60
CA ARG A 284 -10.77 -9.01 -12.98
C ARG A 284 -10.18 -9.91 -11.89
N SER A 285 -10.34 -9.55 -10.61
CA SER A 285 -9.97 -10.42 -9.48
C SER A 285 -10.67 -11.77 -9.58
N ARG A 286 -12.00 -11.82 -9.78
CA ARG A 286 -12.73 -13.10 -9.96
C ARG A 286 -12.30 -13.90 -11.19
N GLN A 287 -11.87 -13.23 -12.27
CA GLN A 287 -11.29 -13.93 -13.41
C GLN A 287 -10.00 -14.64 -13.02
N LEU A 288 -9.07 -13.92 -12.39
CA LEU A 288 -7.77 -14.46 -11.97
C LEU A 288 -7.93 -15.49 -10.85
N GLU A 289 -8.88 -15.34 -9.92
CA GLU A 289 -9.19 -16.33 -8.89
C GLU A 289 -9.65 -17.67 -9.49
N ARG A 290 -10.49 -17.63 -10.54
CA ARG A 290 -10.96 -18.85 -11.22
C ARG A 290 -9.82 -19.54 -11.95
N GLU A 291 -8.97 -18.78 -12.64
CA GLU A 291 -7.78 -19.30 -13.29
C GLU A 291 -6.80 -19.91 -12.28
N PHE A 292 -6.54 -19.20 -11.19
CA PHE A 292 -5.71 -19.70 -10.08
C PHE A 292 -6.27 -21.01 -9.51
N ALA A 293 -7.57 -21.09 -9.25
CA ALA A 293 -8.19 -22.30 -8.70
C ALA A 293 -8.03 -23.51 -9.64
N GLN A 294 -8.17 -23.31 -10.95
CA GLN A 294 -7.96 -24.39 -11.93
C GLN A 294 -6.52 -24.91 -11.92
N ILE A 295 -5.53 -24.01 -11.86
CA ILE A 295 -4.11 -24.38 -11.78
C ILE A 295 -3.81 -25.02 -10.42
N TRP A 296 -4.40 -24.48 -9.35
CA TRP A 296 -4.19 -24.95 -7.98
C TRP A 296 -4.55 -26.42 -7.81
N GLU A 297 -5.73 -26.85 -8.28
CA GLU A 297 -6.22 -28.22 -8.12
C GLU A 297 -5.31 -29.26 -8.80
N ARG A 298 -4.74 -28.94 -9.96
CA ARG A 298 -3.82 -29.83 -10.70
C ARG A 298 -2.36 -29.70 -10.28
N SER A 299 -2.01 -28.72 -9.45
CA SER A 299 -0.64 -28.51 -8.97
C SER A 299 -0.31 -29.44 -7.81
N ALA A 300 0.94 -29.90 -7.77
CA ALA A 300 1.43 -30.73 -6.67
C ALA A 300 1.69 -29.89 -5.40
N LEU A 301 1.57 -30.52 -4.23
CA LEU A 301 2.05 -29.91 -2.98
C LEU A 301 3.55 -29.64 -3.10
N TRP A 302 3.93 -28.39 -2.87
CA TRP A 302 5.35 -28.07 -2.81
C TRP A 302 5.85 -28.34 -1.40
N ASN A 303 6.19 -29.59 -1.17
CA ASN A 303 7.01 -29.96 -0.05
C ASN A 303 8.39 -29.41 -0.39
N GLU A 304 8.81 -28.33 0.27
CA GLU A 304 10.22 -27.91 0.20
C GLU A 304 11.09 -29.17 0.32
N PRO A 305 12.23 -29.29 -0.41
CA PRO A 305 13.23 -30.23 0.05
C PRO A 305 13.52 -29.81 1.48
N ARG A 306 13.10 -30.63 2.46
CA ARG A 306 13.59 -30.56 3.83
C ARG A 306 15.07 -30.30 3.68
N ALA A 307 15.56 -29.19 4.20
CA ALA A 307 16.98 -28.94 4.30
C ALA A 307 17.58 -30.22 4.90
N LEU A 308 18.19 -31.05 4.05
CA LEU A 308 19.07 -32.10 4.49
C LEU A 308 20.21 -31.31 5.11
N GLY A 309 20.20 -31.30 6.45
CA GLY A 309 21.24 -30.66 7.22
C GLY A 309 22.58 -31.22 6.77
N ILE A 310 23.47 -30.31 6.39
CA ILE A 310 24.91 -30.46 6.52
C ILE A 310 25.42 -29.12 7.05
#